data_AF-S6GB85-F1
#
_entry.id   AF-S6GB85-F1
#
_cell.length_a   1.000
_cell.length_b   1.000
_cell.length_c   1.000
_cell.angle_alpha   90.00
_cell.angle_beta   90.00
_cell.angle_gamma   90.00
#
_symmetry.space_group_name_H-M   'P 1'
#
loop_
_entity.id
_entity.type
_entity.pdbx_description
1 polymer ?
#
loop_
_entity_poly.entity_id
_entity_poly.type
_entity_poly.pdbx_seq_one_letter_code
_entity_poly.pdbx_strand_id
1 'polypeptide(L)'
;MGAGPREGIKRAEALIHAEADVIVVDTAHGHSERVINTVREIKTLYPEAQVIGGNVATAAGALALIEAGVDAVKVGIVAGSICTTRIVTGVVIP
;
A
#
# COMPACT_ATOMS: atom_id res chain seq x y z
N MET A 1 -1.23 -11.86 -8.60
CA MET A 1 -0.66 -12.14 -7.27
C MET A 1 -0.17 -10.83 -6.68
N GLY A 2 -0.96 -10.21 -5.81
CA GLY A 2 -0.71 -8.85 -5.29
C GLY A 2 -2.04 -8.12 -5.10
N ALA A 3 -2.21 -7.44 -3.95
CA ALA A 3 -3.34 -6.62 -3.49
C ALA A 3 -4.60 -6.63 -4.39
N GLY A 4 -5.18 -7.82 -4.61
CA GLY A 4 -6.44 -7.98 -5.32
C GLY A 4 -7.56 -7.95 -4.29
N PRO A 5 -8.72 -7.33 -4.57
CA PRO A 5 -9.67 -6.95 -3.53
C PRO A 5 -10.11 -8.12 -2.63
N ARG A 6 -10.34 -9.32 -3.17
CA ARG A 6 -10.79 -10.45 -2.34
C ARG A 6 -9.67 -11.25 -1.68
N GLU A 7 -8.59 -11.55 -2.41
CA GLU A 7 -7.51 -12.40 -1.87
C GLU A 7 -6.54 -11.62 -0.98
N GLY A 8 -6.39 -10.31 -1.20
CA GLY A 8 -5.60 -9.43 -0.33
C GLY A 8 -6.24 -9.26 1.04
N ILE A 9 -7.56 -9.07 1.09
CA ILE A 9 -8.31 -8.89 2.34
C ILE A 9 -8.30 -10.16 3.19
N LYS A 10 -8.58 -11.34 2.60
CA LYS A 10 -8.46 -12.62 3.33
C LYS A 10 -7.07 -12.83 3.94
N ARG A 11 -6.02 -12.39 3.24
CA ARG A 11 -4.66 -12.48 3.77
C ARG A 11 -4.42 -11.49 4.91
N ALA A 12 -4.91 -10.26 4.77
CA ALA A 12 -4.83 -9.26 5.83
C ALA A 12 -5.56 -9.76 7.09
N GLU A 13 -6.78 -10.28 6.95
CA GLU A 13 -7.54 -10.92 8.03
C GLU A 13 -6.73 -12.03 8.71
N ALA A 14 -6.19 -12.97 7.93
CA ALA A 14 -5.40 -14.07 8.49
C ALA A 14 -4.16 -13.57 9.26
N LEU A 15 -3.50 -12.51 8.79
CA LEU A 15 -2.35 -11.91 9.48
C LEU A 15 -2.75 -11.15 10.74
N ILE A 16 -3.87 -10.43 10.72
CA ILE A 16 -4.42 -9.73 11.88
C ILE A 16 -4.82 -10.73 12.97
N HIS A 17 -5.48 -11.83 12.60
CA HIS A 17 -5.81 -12.92 13.54
C HIS A 17 -4.57 -13.66 14.06
N ALA A 18 -3.46 -13.62 13.33
CA ALA A 18 -2.17 -14.11 13.78
C ALA A 18 -1.39 -13.05 14.59
N GLU A 19 -2.03 -11.96 14.99
CA GLU A 19 -1.48 -10.90 15.84
C GLU A 19 -0.29 -10.15 15.20
N ALA A 20 -0.28 -10.03 13.87
CA ALA A 20 0.67 -9.13 13.22
C ALA A 20 0.43 -7.68 13.65
N ASP A 21 1.48 -6.98 14.10
CA ASP A 21 1.37 -5.62 14.61
C ASP A 21 0.93 -4.60 13.54
N VAL A 22 1.30 -4.84 12.28
CA VAL A 22 1.06 -3.91 11.17
C VAL A 22 0.89 -4.64 9.85
N ILE A 23 -0.04 -4.14 9.03
CA ILE A 23 -0.28 -4.63 7.67
C ILE A 23 0.26 -3.62 6.66
N VAL A 24 1.02 -4.09 5.68
CA VAL A 24 1.55 -3.25 4.60
C VAL A 24 0.84 -3.57 3.28
N VAL A 25 0.08 -2.60 2.76
CA VAL A 25 -0.48 -2.67 1.41
C VAL A 25 0.57 -2.15 0.44
N ASP A 26 1.40 -3.08 -0.06
CA ASP A 26 2.57 -2.77 -0.88
C ASP A 26 2.33 -2.96 -2.38
N THR A 27 2.64 -1.93 -3.16
CA THR A 27 2.68 -1.96 -4.63
C THR A 27 3.74 -1.00 -5.16
N ALA A 28 4.19 -1.20 -6.40
CA ALA A 28 5.11 -0.25 -7.05
C ALA A 28 4.51 1.16 -7.19
N HIS A 29 3.18 1.28 -7.29
CA HIS A 29 2.48 2.56 -7.37
C HIS A 29 1.14 2.51 -6.61
N GLY A 30 1.17 3.01 -5.38
CA GLY A 30 0.08 3.00 -4.41
C GLY A 30 -1.02 4.02 -4.66
N HIS A 31 -0.78 5.03 -5.51
CA HIS A 31 -1.82 5.98 -5.94
C HIS A 31 -2.70 5.34 -7.02
N SER A 32 -3.39 4.26 -6.66
CA SER A 32 -4.31 3.53 -7.52
C SER A 32 -5.60 3.21 -6.77
N GLU A 33 -6.72 3.19 -7.48
CA GLU A 33 -8.03 2.88 -6.90
C GLU A 33 -8.03 1.54 -6.14
N ARG A 34 -7.32 0.54 -6.68
CA ARG A 34 -7.23 -0.78 -6.06
C ARG A 34 -6.60 -0.73 -4.67
N VAL A 35 -5.50 0.01 -4.51
CA VAL A 35 -4.82 0.15 -3.22
C VAL A 35 -5.67 0.97 -2.26
N ILE A 36 -6.20 2.10 -2.72
CA ILE A 36 -7.07 2.97 -1.92
C ILE A 36 -8.28 2.20 -1.39
N ASN A 37 -8.95 1.44 -2.25
CA ASN A 37 -10.11 0.64 -1.85
C ASN A 37 -9.72 -0.51 -0.91
N THR A 38 -8.57 -1.15 -1.11
CA THR A 38 -8.06 -2.18 -0.20
C THR A 38 -7.81 -1.61 1.19
N VAL A 39 -7.16 -0.44 1.29
CA VAL A 39 -6.94 0.24 2.58
C VAL A 39 -8.27 0.55 3.26
N ARG A 40 -9.22 1.16 2.53
CA ARG A 40 -10.55 1.49 3.07
C ARG A 40 -11.27 0.26 3.59
N GLU A 41 -11.22 -0.84 2.84
CA GLU A 41 -11.86 -2.10 3.22
C GLU A 41 -11.21 -2.70 4.47
N ILE A 42 -9.87 -2.73 4.57
CA ILE A 42 -9.16 -3.16 5.78
C ILE A 42 -9.56 -2.31 6.98
N LYS A 43 -9.53 -0.97 6.87
CA LYS A 43 -9.88 -0.07 7.99
C LYS A 43 -11.37 -0.10 8.33
N THR A 44 -12.24 -0.51 7.40
CA THR A 44 -13.67 -0.72 7.66
C THR A 44 -13.90 -2.01 8.46
N LEU A 45 -13.23 -3.10 8.09
CA LEU A 45 -13.39 -4.41 8.73
C LEU A 45 -12.61 -4.52 10.05
N TYR A 46 -11.44 -3.89 10.11
CA TYR A 46 -10.52 -3.93 11.25
C TYR A 46 -10.03 -2.50 11.58
N PRO A 47 -10.87 -1.65 12.20
CA PRO A 47 -10.53 -0.24 12.47
C PRO A 47 -9.25 -0.03 13.28
N GLU A 48 -8.98 -0.94 14.21
CA GLU A 48 -7.81 -0.90 15.10
C GLU A 48 -6.50 -1.38 14.43
N ALA A 49 -6.60 -2.05 13.27
CA ALA A 49 -5.43 -2.54 12.56
C ALA A 49 -4.56 -1.37 12.11
N GLN A 50 -3.25 -1.47 12.38
CA GLN A 50 -2.27 -0.52 11.87
C GLN A 50 -1.96 -0.84 10.40
N VAL A 51 -2.10 0.13 9.52
CA VAL A 51 -1.96 -0.05 8.07
C VAL A 51 -0.96 0.95 7.49
N ILE A 52 0.06 0.42 6.82
CA ILE A 52 0.98 1.20 5.98
C ILE A 52 0.57 1.03 4.51
N GLY A 53 0.33 2.15 3.82
CA GLY A 53 0.02 2.12 2.38
C GLY A 53 1.13 2.70 1.52
N GLY A 54 1.34 2.13 0.33
CA GLY A 54 2.30 2.66 -0.63
C GLY A 54 2.45 1.83 -1.91
N ASN A 55 3.42 2.15 -2.76
CA ASN A 55 4.36 3.26 -2.65
C ASN A 55 3.88 4.52 -3.36
N VAL A 56 4.19 5.69 -2.81
CA VAL A 56 3.90 6.97 -3.48
C VAL A 56 5.15 7.82 -3.58
N ALA A 57 5.13 8.78 -4.50
CA ALA A 57 6.21 9.75 -4.67
C ALA A 57 5.68 11.16 -5.01
N THR A 58 4.39 11.40 -4.77
CA THR A 58 3.73 12.69 -4.99
C THR A 58 2.89 13.04 -3.76
N ALA A 59 2.75 14.33 -3.49
CA ALA A 59 1.90 14.82 -2.41
C ALA A 59 0.44 14.38 -2.59
N ALA A 60 -0.09 14.42 -3.82
CA ALA A 60 -1.44 13.96 -4.13
C ALA A 60 -1.63 12.46 -3.81
N GLY A 61 -0.64 11.63 -4.16
CA GLY A 61 -0.70 10.20 -3.83
C GLY A 61 -0.63 9.93 -2.33
N ALA A 62 0.21 10.67 -1.60
CA ALA A 62 0.26 10.57 -0.14
C ALA A 62 -1.07 11.01 0.49
N LEU A 63 -1.63 12.13 0.06
CA LEU A 63 -2.93 12.63 0.53
C LEU A 63 -4.05 11.62 0.28
N ALA A 64 -4.11 11.03 -0.93
CA ALA A 64 -5.11 10.02 -1.27
C ALA A 64 -5.05 8.78 -0.36
N LEU A 65 -3.85 8.37 0.09
CA LEU A 65 -3.69 7.28 1.05
C LEU A 65 -4.07 7.70 2.47
N ILE A 66 -3.71 8.91 2.90
CA ILE A 66 -4.11 9.47 4.20
C ILE A 66 -5.64 9.52 4.28
N GLU A 67 -6.31 10.04 3.25
CA GLU A 67 -7.77 10.09 3.15
C GLU A 67 -8.42 8.69 3.09
N ALA A 68 -7.68 7.68 2.62
CA ALA A 68 -8.14 6.29 2.66
C ALA A 68 -8.08 5.67 4.07
N GLY A 69 -7.31 6.28 4.99
CA GLY A 69 -7.20 5.86 6.39
C GLY A 69 -5.94 5.09 6.74
N VAL A 70 -4.85 5.22 5.97
CA VAL A 70 -3.56 4.63 6.39
C VAL A 70 -3.03 5.32 7.66
N ASP A 71 -2.38 4.54 8.51
CA ASP A 71 -1.69 5.03 9.71
C ASP A 71 -0.28 5.54 9.36
N ALA A 72 0.31 5.05 8.26
CA ALA A 72 1.54 5.58 7.70
C ALA A 72 1.63 5.42 6.17
N VAL A 73 2.42 6.28 5.53
CA VAL A 73 2.64 6.29 4.08
C VAL A 73 4.06 5.81 3.77
N LYS A 74 4.19 4.79 2.91
CA LYS A 74 5.47 4.33 2.38
C LYS A 74 5.84 5.13 1.13
N VAL A 75 6.89 5.93 1.24
CA VAL A 75 7.37 6.84 0.18
C VAL A 75 8.55 6.21 -0.56
N GLY A 76 8.55 6.36 -1.89
CA GLY A 76 9.67 5.99 -2.76
C GLY A 76 9.23 5.09 -3.89
N ILE A 77 9.47 5.53 -5.12
CA ILE A 77 9.22 4.75 -6.34
C ILE A 77 10.53 4.70 -7.11
N VAL A 78 11.04 3.50 -7.38
CA VAL A 78 12.26 3.27 -8.18
C VAL A 78 13.55 3.80 -7.50
N ALA A 79 13.54 4.01 -6.18
CA ALA A 79 14.71 4.47 -5.40
C ALA A 79 15.58 3.32 -4.83
N GLY A 80 15.09 2.07 -4.88
CA GLY A 80 15.81 0.93 -4.32
C GLY A 80 17.05 0.56 -5.15
N SER A 81 18.16 0.23 -4.48
CA SER A 81 19.44 -0.11 -5.12
C SER A 81 19.37 -1.30 -6.08
N ILE A 82 18.47 -2.26 -5.84
CA ILE A 82 18.22 -3.43 -6.69
C ILE A 82 17.09 -3.23 -7.71
N CYS A 83 16.43 -2.06 -7.71
CA CYS A 83 15.23 -1.84 -8.49
C CYS A 83 15.57 -1.61 -9.97
N THR A 84 15.23 -2.58 -10.82
CA THR A 84 15.43 -2.47 -12.27
C THR A 84 14.25 -1.81 -12.98
N THR A 85 13.20 -1.39 -12.26
CA THR A 85 12.04 -0.73 -12.86
C THR A 85 12.44 0.49 -13.69
N ARG A 86 13.45 1.26 -13.26
CA ARG A 86 14.01 2.37 -14.05
C ARG A 86 14.48 1.93 -15.43
N ILE A 87 15.17 0.79 -15.47
CA ILE A 87 15.79 0.24 -16.68
C ILE A 87 14.69 -0.26 -17.64
N VAL A 88 13.64 -0.88 -17.10
CA VAL A 88 12.58 -1.51 -17.89
C VAL A 88 11.50 -0.50 -18.34
N THR A 89 11.06 0.40 -17.46
CA THR A 89 9.91 1.29 -17.71
C THR A 89 10.30 2.73 -18.01
N GLY A 90 11.57 3.10 -17.79
CA GLY A 90 12.05 4.48 -17.92
C GLY A 90 11.56 5.43 -16.81
N VAL A 91 10.76 4.94 -15.84
CA VAL A 91 10.24 5.77 -14.75
C VAL A 91 11.37 6.11 -13.77
N VAL A 92 11.53 7.41 -13.49
CA VAL A 92 12.44 7.94 -12.47
C VAL A 92 11.68 8.91 -11.60
N ILE A 93 11.71 8.71 -10.29
CA ILE A 93 11.26 9.70 -9.32
C ILE A 93 12.39 9.89 -8.30
N PRO A 94 13.05 11.07 -8.27
CA PRO A 94 14.16 11.35 -7.36
C PRO A 94 13.71 11.53 -5.91
#